data_AF-C6LK10-F1
#
_entry.id   AF-C6LK10-F1
#
_cell.length_a   1.000
_cell.length_b   1.000
_cell.length_c   1.000
_cell.angle_alpha   90.00
_cell.angle_beta   90.00
_cell.angle_gamma   90.00
#
_symmetry.space_group_name_H-M   'P 1'
#
loop_
_entity.id
_entity.type
_entity.pdbx_description
1 polymer ?
#
loop_
_entity_poly.entity_id
_entity_poly.type
_entity_poly.pdbx_seq_one_letter_code
_entity_poly.pdbx_strand_id
1 'polypeptide(L)'
;MKTRDQIYNREGERLLRLITTYHALRFDQVLQLFPKNEDSIKSLITSLIKQGRIYHDKESGLLCDSPQSADSPDYGTIAAFWVLLDFKKAIIYHTCGEFPIKLNFFANDEMYEVAYVSTGQEALVNHVFENMKEEDTRRLLILESESQSDKLTVDGVLAYCLVSPDGTVSYYQKKGVS
;
A
#
# COMPACT_ATOMS: atom_id res chain seq x y z
N MET A 1 -1.35 -13.34 -30.75
CA MET A 1 -0.88 -11.94 -30.76
C MET A 1 -2.02 -11.08 -30.24
N LYS A 2 -1.86 -10.35 -29.12
CA LYS A 2 -2.91 -9.45 -28.59
C LYS A 2 -2.80 -8.10 -29.30
N THR A 3 -3.92 -7.49 -29.72
CA THR A 3 -3.92 -6.16 -30.35
C THR A 3 -3.60 -5.06 -29.33
N ARG A 4 -3.06 -3.92 -29.78
CA ARG A 4 -2.70 -2.78 -28.91
C ARG A 4 -3.89 -2.32 -28.05
N ASP A 5 -5.09 -2.31 -28.62
CA ASP A 5 -6.33 -1.94 -27.91
C ASP A 5 -6.71 -2.91 -26.79
N GLN A 6 -6.46 -4.21 -26.96
CA GLN A 6 -6.71 -5.21 -25.91
C GLN A 6 -5.73 -5.08 -24.74
N ILE A 7 -4.49 -4.70 -25.02
CA ILE A 7 -3.48 -4.43 -23.99
C ILE A 7 -3.86 -3.14 -23.25
N TYR A 8 -4.22 -2.09 -23.99
CA TYR A 8 -4.63 -0.80 -23.44
C TYR A 8 -5.88 -0.91 -22.55
N ASN A 9 -6.90 -1.67 -22.97
CA ASN A 9 -8.10 -1.91 -22.16
C ASN A 9 -7.79 -2.70 -20.89
N ARG A 10 -6.94 -3.72 -20.96
CA ARG A 10 -6.58 -4.54 -19.79
C ARG A 10 -5.74 -3.76 -18.77
N GLU A 11 -4.78 -2.95 -19.25
CA GLU A 11 -4.01 -2.06 -18.37
C GLU A 11 -4.88 -0.93 -17.79
N GLY A 12 -5.84 -0.42 -18.57
CA GLY A 12 -6.89 0.50 -18.14
C GLY A 12 -7.72 -0.03 -16.98
N GLU A 13 -8.30 -1.22 -17.13
CA GLU A 13 -9.06 -1.88 -16.06
C GLU A 13 -8.21 -2.15 -14.83
N ARG A 14 -6.97 -2.59 -15.01
CA ARG A 14 -6.05 -2.87 -13.90
C ARG A 14 -5.71 -1.59 -13.13
N LEU A 15 -5.42 -0.50 -13.84
CA LEU A 15 -5.15 0.81 -13.24
C LEU A 15 -6.38 1.35 -12.52
N LEU A 16 -7.55 1.30 -13.15
CA LEU A 16 -8.78 1.77 -12.51
C LEU A 16 -9.08 0.96 -11.25
N ARG A 17 -9.00 -0.38 -11.33
CA ARG A 17 -9.18 -1.26 -10.17
C ARG A 17 -8.23 -0.88 -9.06
N LEU A 18 -6.95 -0.67 -9.37
CA LEU A 18 -5.93 -0.27 -8.39
C LEU A 18 -6.34 1.01 -7.65
N ILE A 19 -6.67 2.07 -8.39
CA ILE A 19 -7.05 3.36 -7.79
C ILE A 19 -8.34 3.23 -6.98
N THR A 20 -9.34 2.47 -7.44
CA THR A 20 -10.57 2.23 -6.68
C THR A 20 -10.40 1.33 -5.46
N THR A 21 -9.38 0.47 -5.44
CA THR A 21 -9.10 -0.41 -4.28
C THR A 21 -8.40 0.35 -3.17
N TYR A 22 -7.52 1.30 -3.50
CA TYR A 22 -6.71 2.02 -2.51
C TYR A 22 -7.15 3.48 -2.30
N HIS A 23 -8.10 3.97 -3.10
CA HIS A 23 -8.71 5.30 -3.09
C HIS A 23 -7.78 6.47 -3.40
N ALA A 24 -6.54 6.45 -2.91
CA ALA A 24 -5.49 7.42 -3.18
C ALA A 24 -4.11 6.75 -3.20
N LEU A 25 -3.34 6.98 -4.26
CA LEU A 25 -1.94 6.52 -4.37
C LEU A 25 -1.09 7.63 -4.99
N ARG A 26 0.21 7.67 -4.68
CA ARG A 26 1.12 8.61 -5.35
C ARG A 26 1.32 8.21 -6.82
N PHE A 27 1.49 9.22 -7.66
CA PHE A 27 1.70 9.01 -9.09
C PHE A 27 2.89 8.08 -9.39
N ASP A 28 3.99 8.22 -8.64
CA ASP A 28 5.19 7.39 -8.78
C ASP A 28 4.98 5.94 -8.30
N GLN A 29 4.19 5.71 -7.25
CA GLN A 29 3.78 4.35 -6.84
C GLN A 29 3.06 3.63 -7.98
N VAL A 30 2.14 4.34 -8.64
CA VAL A 30 1.41 3.81 -9.79
C VAL A 30 2.38 3.49 -10.93
N LEU A 31 3.30 4.38 -11.29
CA LEU A 31 4.28 4.09 -12.35
C LEU A 31 5.15 2.87 -12.05
N GLN A 32 5.59 2.68 -10.80
CA GLN A 32 6.44 1.56 -10.41
C GLN A 32 5.76 0.18 -10.55
N LEU A 33 4.42 0.12 -10.51
CA LEU A 33 3.67 -1.11 -10.80
C LEU A 33 3.66 -1.50 -12.29
N PHE A 34 3.99 -0.58 -13.18
CA PHE A 34 3.97 -0.78 -14.64
C PHE A 34 5.30 -0.40 -15.30
N PRO A 35 6.43 -0.99 -14.87
CA PRO A 35 7.77 -0.50 -15.22
C PRO A 35 8.16 -0.70 -16.69
N LYS A 36 7.42 -1.51 -17.45
CA LYS A 36 7.72 -1.81 -18.87
C LYS A 36 7.08 -0.83 -19.84
N ASN A 37 6.12 0.00 -19.39
CA ASN A 37 5.19 0.74 -20.25
C ASN A 37 4.92 2.17 -19.74
N GLU A 38 5.90 2.83 -19.10
CA GLU A 38 5.69 4.08 -18.36
C GLU A 38 4.94 5.17 -19.18
N ASP A 39 5.37 5.45 -20.42
CA ASP A 39 4.72 6.46 -21.27
C ASP A 39 3.29 6.07 -21.67
N SER A 40 3.05 4.77 -21.86
CA SER A 40 1.70 4.26 -22.17
C SER A 40 0.79 4.40 -20.96
N ILE A 41 1.31 4.18 -19.75
CA ILE A 41 0.57 4.34 -18.50
C ILE A 41 0.30 5.81 -18.19
N LYS A 42 1.25 6.72 -18.41
CA LYS A 42 1.01 8.17 -18.32
C LYS A 42 -0.11 8.62 -19.27
N SER A 43 -0.10 8.10 -20.50
CA SER A 43 -1.14 8.37 -21.49
C SER A 43 -2.51 7.83 -21.06
N LEU A 44 -2.52 6.64 -20.48
CA LEU A 44 -3.73 6.00 -19.93
C LEU A 44 -4.29 6.77 -18.74
N ILE A 45 -3.46 7.16 -17.77
CA ILE A 45 -3.84 8.01 -16.63
C ILE A 45 -4.48 9.31 -17.16
N THR A 46 -3.83 9.96 -18.13
CA THR A 46 -4.36 11.19 -18.75
C THR A 46 -5.74 10.96 -19.39
N SER A 47 -5.92 9.83 -20.07
CA SER A 47 -7.20 9.45 -20.67
C SER A 47 -8.29 9.24 -19.60
N LEU A 48 -7.99 8.50 -18.53
CA LEU A 48 -8.92 8.23 -17.43
C LEU A 48 -9.33 9.51 -16.69
N ILE A 49 -8.39 10.45 -16.48
CA ILE A 49 -8.69 11.77 -15.90
C ILE A 49 -9.65 12.55 -16.82
N LYS A 50 -9.39 12.60 -18.13
CA LYS A 50 -10.27 13.28 -19.10
C LYS A 50 -11.68 12.67 -19.14
N GLN A 51 -11.78 11.37 -18.91
CA GLN A 51 -13.07 10.66 -18.82
C GLN A 51 -13.76 10.84 -17.46
N GLY A 52 -13.13 11.50 -16.48
CA GLY A 52 -13.66 11.66 -15.12
C GLY A 52 -13.70 10.36 -14.31
N ARG A 53 -12.91 9.34 -14.69
CA ARG A 53 -12.88 8.04 -14.00
C ARG A 53 -11.91 7.99 -12.82
N ILE A 54 -10.91 8.87 -12.82
CA ILE A 54 -9.98 9.09 -11.71
C ILE A 54 -9.72 10.60 -11.61
N TYR A 55 -9.31 11.04 -10.44
CA TYR A 55 -8.91 12.41 -10.14
C TYR A 55 -7.39 12.46 -9.92
N HIS A 56 -6.78 13.57 -10.30
CA HIS A 56 -5.36 13.81 -10.02
C HIS A 56 -5.25 15.12 -9.27
N ASP A 57 -4.93 15.03 -7.98
CA ASP A 57 -4.52 16.17 -7.20
C ASP A 57 -3.05 16.47 -7.49
N LYS A 58 -2.83 17.55 -8.24
CA LYS A 58 -1.48 17.96 -8.64
C LYS A 58 -0.69 18.60 -7.50
N GLU A 59 -1.36 19.08 -6.45
CA GLU A 59 -0.70 19.71 -5.31
C GLU A 59 -0.01 18.66 -4.44
N SER A 60 -0.75 17.62 -4.06
CA SER A 60 -0.21 16.48 -3.30
C SER A 60 0.48 15.42 -4.17
N GLY A 61 0.26 15.43 -5.48
CA GLY A 61 0.79 14.42 -6.42
C GLY A 61 0.07 13.07 -6.32
N LEU A 62 -1.19 13.07 -5.86
CA LEU A 62 -2.01 11.87 -5.66
C LEU A 62 -2.95 11.61 -6.84
N LEU A 63 -3.01 10.34 -7.24
CA LEU A 63 -4.06 9.79 -8.09
C LEU A 63 -5.14 9.19 -7.21
N CYS A 64 -6.36 9.67 -7.36
CA CYS A 64 -7.49 9.33 -6.52
C CYS A 64 -8.66 8.78 -7.34
N ASP A 65 -9.52 7.97 -6.72
CA ASP A 65 -10.77 7.52 -7.35
C ASP A 65 -11.83 8.64 -7.41
N SER A 66 -11.73 9.61 -6.49
CA SER A 66 -12.62 10.76 -6.38
C SER A 66 -11.89 12.00 -5.84
N PRO A 67 -12.44 13.21 -6.02
CA PRO A 67 -11.94 14.42 -5.34
C PRO A 67 -11.96 14.31 -3.81
N GLN A 68 -12.98 13.66 -3.24
CA GLN A 68 -13.12 13.49 -1.78
C GLN A 68 -11.96 12.71 -1.18
N SER A 69 -11.45 11.71 -1.90
CA SER A 69 -10.28 10.94 -1.48
C SER A 69 -8.99 11.79 -1.46
N ALA A 70 -8.94 12.93 -2.17
CA ALA A 70 -7.84 13.88 -2.10
C ALA A 70 -7.94 14.83 -0.89
N ASP A 71 -9.15 15.09 -0.38
CA ASP A 71 -9.35 15.97 0.79
C ASP A 71 -8.86 15.32 2.10
N SER A 72 -8.94 13.98 2.19
CA SER A 72 -8.50 13.21 3.36
C SER A 72 -7.85 11.89 2.94
N PRO A 73 -6.64 11.93 2.35
CA PRO A 73 -5.96 10.73 1.89
C PRO A 73 -5.47 9.90 3.07
N ASP A 74 -5.59 8.57 2.97
CA ASP A 74 -5.03 7.65 3.95
C ASP A 74 -3.52 7.46 3.72
N TYR A 75 -2.73 8.32 4.37
CA TYR A 75 -1.26 8.23 4.31
C TYR A 75 -0.71 6.91 4.84
N GLY A 76 -1.42 6.21 5.73
CA GLY A 76 -1.04 4.87 6.17
C GLY A 76 -1.15 3.85 5.04
N THR A 77 -2.20 3.93 4.22
CA THR A 77 -2.35 3.11 3.00
C THR A 77 -1.27 3.46 1.97
N ILE A 78 -0.97 4.74 1.77
CA ILE A 78 0.12 5.17 0.88
C ILE A 78 1.46 4.61 1.36
N ALA A 79 1.76 4.67 2.66
CA ALA A 79 2.97 4.08 3.23
C ALA A 79 3.01 2.55 3.07
N ALA A 80 1.90 1.87 3.34
CA ALA A 80 1.77 0.42 3.15
C ALA A 80 2.02 0.00 1.71
N PHE A 81 1.61 0.83 0.75
CA PHE A 81 1.83 0.56 -0.65
C PHE A 81 3.31 0.63 -1.05
N TRP A 82 4.14 1.43 -0.37
CA TRP A 82 5.60 1.39 -0.57
C TRP A 82 6.21 0.07 -0.12
N VAL A 83 5.76 -0.47 1.02
CA VAL A 83 6.16 -1.82 1.46
C VAL A 83 5.76 -2.86 0.42
N LEU A 84 4.54 -2.79 -0.12
CA LEU A 84 4.10 -3.70 -1.20
C LEU A 84 5.07 -3.64 -2.40
N LEU A 85 5.46 -2.44 -2.85
CA LEU A 85 6.32 -2.27 -4.02
C LEU A 85 7.71 -2.91 -3.88
N ASP A 86 8.25 -3.07 -2.67
CA ASP A 86 9.52 -3.75 -2.43
C ASP A 86 9.50 -5.24 -2.80
N PHE A 87 8.33 -5.89 -2.70
CA PHE A 87 8.15 -7.30 -3.06
C PHE A 87 8.09 -7.51 -4.59
N LYS A 88 7.93 -6.43 -5.37
CA LYS A 88 8.07 -6.40 -6.84
C LYS A 88 7.32 -7.55 -7.53
N LYS A 89 8.06 -8.43 -8.21
CA LYS A 89 7.52 -9.52 -9.04
C LYS A 89 7.02 -10.72 -8.25
N ALA A 90 7.28 -10.77 -6.94
CA ALA A 90 6.82 -11.87 -6.08
C ALA A 90 5.32 -11.76 -5.74
N ILE A 91 4.72 -10.58 -5.93
CA ILE A 91 3.30 -10.34 -5.62
C ILE A 91 2.42 -11.09 -6.60
N ILE A 92 1.59 -11.99 -6.07
CA ILE A 92 0.59 -12.76 -6.82
C ILE A 92 -0.77 -12.07 -6.74
N TYR A 93 -1.12 -11.55 -5.56
CA TYR A 93 -2.40 -10.89 -5.27
C TYR A 93 -2.21 -9.83 -4.20
N HIS A 94 -3.01 -8.75 -4.25
CA HIS A 94 -3.09 -7.74 -3.20
C HIS A 94 -4.48 -7.10 -3.15
N THR A 95 -4.85 -6.60 -1.98
CA THR A 95 -6.10 -5.85 -1.74
C THR A 95 -5.93 -4.88 -0.57
N CYS A 96 -6.82 -3.91 -0.43
CA CYS A 96 -6.94 -3.12 0.79
C CYS A 96 -7.27 -3.99 2.01
N GLY A 97 -6.93 -3.49 3.20
CA GLY A 97 -7.23 -4.10 4.49
C GLY A 97 -8.22 -3.28 5.30
N GLU A 98 -8.60 -3.83 6.44
CA GLU A 98 -9.42 -3.18 7.46
C GLU A 98 -8.57 -2.89 8.70
N PHE A 99 -8.86 -1.78 9.38
CA PHE A 99 -8.07 -1.31 10.52
C PHE A 99 -7.79 -2.44 11.54
N PRO A 100 -6.53 -2.61 12.00
CA PRO A 100 -5.35 -1.78 11.75
C PRO A 100 -4.58 -2.10 10.45
N ILE A 101 -5.00 -3.12 9.70
CA ILE A 101 -4.37 -3.53 8.44
C ILE A 101 -4.74 -2.54 7.34
N LYS A 102 -3.74 -2.08 6.59
CA LYS A 102 -3.90 -1.17 5.45
C LYS A 102 -3.99 -1.93 4.14
N LEU A 103 -3.21 -3.00 3.99
CA LEU A 103 -3.32 -3.88 2.84
C LEU A 103 -2.89 -5.30 3.16
N ASN A 104 -3.39 -6.22 2.36
CA ASN A 104 -3.07 -7.65 2.38
C ASN A 104 -2.47 -8.04 1.04
N PHE A 105 -1.42 -8.87 1.03
CA PHE A 105 -0.86 -9.36 -0.23
C PHE A 105 -0.22 -10.75 -0.08
N PHE A 106 -0.34 -11.55 -1.14
CA PHE A 106 0.22 -12.89 -1.20
C PHE A 106 1.48 -12.88 -2.06
N ALA A 107 2.59 -13.35 -1.50
CA ALA A 107 3.89 -13.42 -2.16
C ALA A 107 4.69 -14.60 -1.58
N ASN A 108 5.55 -15.23 -2.39
CA ASN A 108 6.43 -16.33 -1.94
C ASN A 108 5.70 -17.45 -1.17
N ASP A 109 4.48 -17.79 -1.61
CA ASP A 109 3.60 -18.78 -0.97
C ASP A 109 3.15 -18.45 0.47
N GLU A 110 3.30 -17.19 0.90
CA GLU A 110 2.90 -16.70 2.23
C GLU A 110 1.90 -15.53 2.13
N MET A 111 1.02 -15.43 3.12
CA MET A 111 0.09 -14.31 3.28
C MET A 111 0.74 -13.21 4.14
N TYR A 112 0.77 -11.98 3.63
CA TYR A 112 1.29 -10.82 4.34
C TYR A 112 0.19 -9.82 4.66
N GLU A 113 0.26 -9.26 5.87
CA GLU A 113 -0.56 -8.13 6.31
C GLU A 113 0.35 -6.94 6.59
N VAL A 114 0.04 -5.78 6.03
CA VAL A 114 0.76 -4.53 6.33
C VAL A 114 -0.15 -3.64 7.15
N ALA A 115 0.25 -3.36 8.39
CA ALA A 115 -0.45 -2.44 9.27
C ALA A 115 0.32 -1.13 9.40
N TYR A 116 -0.39 -0.05 9.71
CA TYR A 116 0.22 1.25 10.00
C TYR A 116 -0.22 1.68 11.39
N VAL A 117 0.75 2.03 12.25
CA VAL A 117 0.49 2.42 13.64
C VAL A 117 0.95 3.86 13.86
N SER A 118 -0.01 4.78 13.89
CA SER A 118 0.28 6.16 14.28
C SER A 118 0.75 6.27 15.72
N THR A 119 1.60 7.25 15.99
CA THR A 119 2.07 7.55 17.35
C THR A 119 0.87 7.78 18.28
N GLY A 120 0.84 7.05 19.40
CA GLY A 120 -0.24 7.13 20.39
C GLY A 120 -1.40 6.15 20.14
N GLN A 121 -1.42 5.42 19.02
CA GLN A 121 -2.40 4.36 18.76
C GLN A 121 -1.92 2.96 19.16
N GLU A 122 -0.73 2.81 19.74
CA GLU A 122 -0.13 1.49 20.01
C GLU A 122 -1.02 0.63 20.91
N ALA A 123 -1.63 1.21 21.95
CA ALA A 123 -2.52 0.49 22.85
C ALA A 123 -3.81 0.01 22.15
N LEU A 124 -4.37 0.82 21.25
CA LEU A 124 -5.54 0.45 20.46
C LEU A 124 -5.19 -0.68 19.49
N VAL A 125 -4.04 -0.57 18.82
CA VAL A 125 -3.57 -1.58 17.87
C VAL A 125 -3.29 -2.91 18.58
N ASN A 126 -2.64 -2.89 19.74
CA ASN A 126 -2.44 -4.10 20.56
C ASN A 126 -3.78 -4.76 20.88
N HIS A 127 -4.75 -3.97 21.37
CA HIS A 127 -6.07 -4.51 21.71
C HIS A 127 -6.78 -5.14 20.50
N VAL A 128 -6.69 -4.54 19.31
CA VAL A 128 -7.29 -5.14 18.12
C VAL A 128 -6.59 -6.44 17.77
N PHE A 129 -5.26 -6.47 17.73
CA PHE A 129 -4.51 -7.68 17.39
C PHE A 129 -4.69 -8.82 18.40
N GLU A 130 -4.82 -8.54 19.70
CA GLU A 130 -5.14 -9.52 20.74
C GLU A 130 -6.51 -10.21 20.50
N ASN A 131 -7.44 -9.51 19.85
CA ASN A 131 -8.77 -10.02 19.54
C ASN A 131 -8.90 -10.55 18.09
N MET A 132 -7.89 -10.32 17.25
CA MET A 132 -7.79 -10.96 15.94
C MET A 132 -7.41 -12.42 16.12
N LYS A 133 -7.98 -13.30 15.31
CA LYS A 133 -7.52 -14.69 15.28
C LYS A 133 -6.06 -14.70 14.80
N GLU A 134 -5.24 -15.53 15.43
CA GLU A 134 -3.96 -15.90 14.83
C GLU A 134 -4.25 -16.66 13.53
N GLU A 135 -4.07 -15.96 12.42
CA GLU A 135 -3.96 -16.56 11.10
C GLU A 135 -2.48 -16.78 10.80
N ASP A 136 -2.17 -17.73 9.91
CA ASP A 136 -0.81 -17.98 9.43
C ASP A 136 -0.38 -16.85 8.48
N THR A 137 -0.21 -15.65 9.04
CA THR A 137 0.12 -14.42 8.33
C THR A 137 1.42 -13.80 8.82
N ARG A 138 2.18 -13.24 7.88
CA ARG A 138 3.40 -12.47 8.15
C ARG A 138 3.03 -10.99 8.29
N ARG A 139 3.19 -10.43 9.49
CA ARG A 139 2.83 -9.02 9.74
C ARG A 139 4.02 -8.09 9.55
N LEU A 140 3.82 -7.05 8.76
CA LEU A 140 4.75 -5.94 8.58
C LEU A 140 4.11 -4.68 9.20
N LEU A 141 4.72 -4.15 10.26
CA LEU A 141 4.16 -3.01 11.00
C LEU A 141 4.92 -1.72 10.65
N ILE A 142 4.26 -0.81 9.93
CA ILE A 142 4.80 0.52 9.68
C ILE A 142 4.59 1.40 10.89
N LEU A 143 5.66 2.05 11.32
CA LEU A 143 5.71 2.97 12.45
C LEU A 143 6.16 4.36 11.97
N GLU A 144 5.87 5.37 12.78
CA GLU A 144 6.36 6.74 12.62
C GLU A 144 7.71 6.96 13.34
N SER A 145 8.03 6.12 14.33
CA SER A 145 9.36 6.09 14.98
C SER A 145 9.71 4.72 15.54
N GLU A 146 11.02 4.45 15.68
CA GLU A 146 11.48 3.16 16.22
C GLU A 146 10.99 2.90 17.65
N SER A 147 10.84 3.96 18.44
CA SER A 147 10.43 3.91 19.85
C SER A 147 9.02 3.33 20.07
N GLN A 148 8.18 3.30 19.04
CA GLN A 148 6.84 2.70 19.14
C GLN A 148 6.91 1.18 19.27
N SER A 149 7.94 0.54 18.72
CA SER A 149 8.10 -0.91 18.77
C SER A 149 8.25 -1.45 20.20
N ASP A 150 8.69 -0.63 21.15
CA ASP A 150 8.77 -1.00 22.56
C ASP A 150 7.38 -1.13 23.21
N LYS A 151 6.38 -0.43 22.68
CA LYS A 151 5.00 -0.39 23.20
C LYS A 151 4.07 -1.39 22.53
N LEU A 152 4.51 -2.04 21.45
CA LEU A 152 3.72 -3.00 20.70
C LEU A 152 3.95 -4.42 21.19
N THR A 153 2.86 -5.16 21.36
CA THR A 153 2.81 -6.56 21.84
C THR A 153 2.14 -7.48 20.81
N VAL A 154 2.22 -7.10 19.53
CA VAL A 154 1.60 -7.82 18.42
C VAL A 154 2.40 -9.08 18.09
N ASP A 155 1.72 -10.23 18.08
CA ASP A 155 2.29 -11.51 17.64
C ASP A 155 2.39 -11.59 16.10
N GLY A 156 3.25 -12.48 15.60
CA GLY A 156 3.41 -12.70 14.15
C GLY A 156 4.10 -11.58 13.38
N VAL A 157 4.73 -10.61 14.08
CA VAL A 157 5.48 -9.52 13.44
C VAL A 157 6.76 -10.06 12.80
N LEU A 158 6.79 -10.04 11.47
CA LEU A 158 7.98 -10.38 10.68
C LEU A 158 9.02 -9.27 10.78
N ALA A 159 8.59 -8.02 10.62
CA ALA A 159 9.43 -6.83 10.72
C ALA A 159 8.63 -5.56 11.03
N TYR A 160 9.30 -4.59 11.65
CA TYR A 160 8.85 -3.20 11.72
C TYR A 160 9.44 -2.41 10.56
N CYS A 161 8.68 -1.44 10.07
CA CYS A 161 9.00 -0.66 8.89
C CYS A 161 8.97 0.83 9.21
N LEU A 162 9.94 1.59 8.70
CA LEU A 162 9.87 3.04 8.58
C LEU A 162 9.81 3.40 7.10
N VAL A 163 8.86 4.25 6.73
CA VAL A 163 8.69 4.71 5.35
C VAL A 163 8.98 6.21 5.31
N SER A 164 10.02 6.61 4.60
CA SER A 164 10.34 8.03 4.42
C SER A 164 9.44 8.69 3.36
N PRO A 165 9.34 10.02 3.33
CA PRO A 165 8.49 10.73 2.37
C PRO A 165 8.80 10.46 0.88
N ASP A 166 10.05 10.09 0.57
CA ASP A 166 10.47 9.72 -0.79
C ASP A 166 10.08 8.28 -1.18
N GLY A 167 9.49 7.51 -0.26
CA GLY A 167 9.06 6.13 -0.48
C GLY A 167 10.11 5.08 -0.13
N THR A 168 11.27 5.45 0.41
CA THR A 168 12.26 4.47 0.88
C THR A 168 11.72 3.74 2.13
N VAL A 169 11.77 2.42 2.11
CA VAL A 169 11.37 1.57 3.24
C VAL A 169 12.59 1.01 3.95
N SER A 170 12.64 1.17 5.27
CA SER A 170 13.64 0.54 6.14
C SER A 170 12.99 -0.50 7.02
N TYR A 171 13.56 -1.71 7.06
CA TYR A 171 13.05 -2.84 7.84
C TYR A 171 13.97 -3.14 9.02
N TYR A 172 13.39 -3.41 10.19
CA TYR A 172 14.13 -3.87 11.35
C TYR A 172 13.29 -4.80 12.21
N GLN A 173 13.96 -5.62 13.02
CA GLN A 173 13.33 -6.45 14.03
C GLN A 173 13.57 -5.83 15.40
N LYS A 174 12.61 -5.99 16.31
CA LYS A 174 12.84 -5.67 17.72
C LYS A 174 14.02 -6.50 18.18
N LYS A 175 15.07 -5.84 18.69
CA LYS A 175 16.19 -6.55 19.32
C LYS A 175 15.58 -7.35 20.47
N GLY A 176 15.61 -8.66 20.36
CA GLY A 176 15.15 -9.53 21.44
C GLY A 176 15.87 -9.11 22.73
N VAL A 177 15.11 -8.90 23.79
CA VAL A 177 15.70 -8.85 25.13
C VAL A 177 16.16 -10.28 25.41
N SER A 178 17.44 -10.54 25.18
CA SER A 178 18.14 -11.76 25.57
C SER A 178 18.20 -11.88 27.09
#